data_AF-A0SXS1-F1
#
_entry.id   AF-A0SXS1-F1
#
_cell.length_a   1.000
_cell.length_b   1.000
_cell.length_c   1.000
_cell.angle_alpha   90.00
_cell.angle_beta   90.00
_cell.angle_gamma   90.00
#
_symmetry.space_group_name_H-M   'P 1'
#
loop_
_entity.id
_entity.type
_entity.pdbx_description
1 polymer ?
#
loop_
_entity_poly.entity_id
_entity_poly.type
_entity_poly.pdbx_seq_one_letter_code
_entity_poly.pdbx_strand_id
1 'polypeptide(L)' 'GCWSYLGRTGNRQQISLKSQGCLFTDIVQHEVLHALGFHHEHVRSDRDDHVEINFDNIQPGMEHNFQLSPTNNLGTP' A
#
# COMPACT_ATOMS: atom_id res chain seq x y z
N GLY A 1 -0.69 13.71 4.12
CA GLY A 1 -0.64 13.16 2.76
C GLY A 1 -1.90 12.35 2.55
N CYS A 2 -1.83 11.33 1.73
CA CYS A 2 -2.83 10.28 1.65
C CYS A 2 -2.19 9.07 2.34
N TRP A 3 -2.79 8.57 3.42
CA TRP A 3 -2.31 7.36 4.11
C TRP A 3 -3.37 6.78 5.05
N SER A 4 -3.21 5.50 5.38
CA SER A 4 -4.03 4.77 6.35
C SER A 4 -3.18 3.72 7.07
N TYR A 5 -3.67 3.23 8.21
CA TYR A 5 -3.11 2.03 8.84
C TYR A 5 -3.54 0.78 8.08
N LEU A 6 -2.72 -0.27 8.11
CA LEU A 6 -3.11 -1.58 7.61
C LEU A 6 -4.01 -2.31 8.61
N GLY A 7 -5.24 -2.58 8.20
CA GLY A 7 -6.21 -3.35 8.98
C GLY A 7 -6.72 -2.63 10.24
N ARG A 8 -7.38 -3.41 11.11
CA ARG A 8 -7.91 -2.93 12.39
C ARG A 8 -6.80 -2.79 13.43
N THR A 9 -6.60 -1.58 13.97
CA THR A 9 -5.58 -1.34 15.02
C THR A 9 -6.10 -1.45 16.46
N GLY A 10 -7.40 -1.70 16.64
CA GLY A 10 -8.02 -2.01 17.93
C GLY A 10 -8.71 -0.84 18.63
N ASN A 11 -8.47 0.41 18.21
CA ASN A 11 -9.11 1.63 18.72
C ASN A 11 -9.49 2.57 17.58
N ARG A 12 -9.74 3.86 17.88
CA ARG A 12 -9.84 4.90 16.85
C ARG A 12 -8.56 4.91 16.00
N GLN A 13 -8.70 4.71 14.70
CA GLN A 13 -7.63 4.83 13.72
C GLN A 13 -7.93 5.96 12.74
N GLN A 14 -6.87 6.60 12.24
CA GLN A 14 -6.99 7.71 11.31
C GLN A 14 -6.79 7.21 9.88
N ILE A 15 -7.56 7.79 8.96
CA ILE A 15 -7.29 7.80 7.53
C ILE A 15 -7.01 9.26 7.17
N SER A 16 -5.82 9.55 6.66
CA SER A 16 -5.43 10.91 6.29
C SER A 16 -5.80 11.17 4.83
N LEU A 17 -6.69 12.13 4.62
CA LEU A 17 -7.07 12.60 3.29
C LEU A 17 -6.84 14.11 3.23
N LYS A 18 -5.66 14.52 2.76
CA LYS A 18 -5.35 15.94 2.56
C LYS A 18 -6.34 16.52 1.53
N SER A 19 -6.99 17.64 1.89
CA SER A 19 -8.00 18.29 1.06
C SER A 19 -7.53 18.54 -0.37
N GLN A 20 -6.29 18.99 -0.51
CA GLN A 20 -5.59 19.07 -1.79
C GLN A 20 -4.80 17.78 -2.02
N GLY A 21 -5.17 17.04 -3.07
CA GLY A 21 -4.42 15.90 -3.58
C GLY A 21 -4.95 14.52 -3.20
N CYS A 22 -5.83 14.39 -2.19
CA CYS A 22 -6.35 13.07 -1.77
C CYS A 22 -7.87 12.89 -1.90
N LEU A 23 -8.64 13.97 -2.11
CA LEU A 23 -10.10 13.89 -2.20
C LEU A 23 -10.59 13.51 -3.61
N PHE A 24 -10.03 12.41 -4.12
CA PHE A 24 -10.45 11.74 -5.35
C PHE A 24 -10.98 10.36 -4.99
N THR A 25 -12.00 9.88 -5.70
CA THR A 25 -12.73 8.65 -5.33
C THR A 25 -11.80 7.44 -5.25
N ASP A 26 -10.89 7.31 -6.19
CA ASP A 26 -9.87 6.27 -6.28
C ASP A 26 -8.88 6.30 -5.10
N ILE A 27 -8.39 7.49 -4.72
CA ILE A 27 -7.47 7.65 -3.58
C ILE A 27 -8.20 7.33 -2.27
N VAL A 28 -9.44 7.80 -2.10
CA VAL A 28 -10.23 7.43 -0.91
C VAL A 28 -10.43 5.92 -0.82
N GLN A 29 -10.73 5.26 -1.95
CA GLN A 29 -10.84 3.80 -2.00
C GLN A 29 -9.53 3.10 -1.64
N HIS A 30 -8.39 3.59 -2.16
CA HIS A 30 -7.06 3.07 -1.83
C HIS A 30 -6.78 3.11 -0.33
N GLU A 31 -7.01 4.25 0.33
CA GLU A 31 -6.75 4.38 1.76
C GLU A 31 -7.72 3.56 2.62
N VAL A 32 -8.96 3.39 2.15
CA VAL A 32 -9.93 2.49 2.79
C VAL A 32 -9.52 1.02 2.62
N LEU A 33 -8.97 0.61 1.47
CA LEU A 33 -8.43 -0.75 1.28
C LEU A 33 -7.28 -1.02 2.24
N HIS A 34 -6.38 -0.06 2.46
CA HIS A 34 -5.38 -0.17 3.52
C HIS A 34 -6.05 -0.41 4.89
N ALA A 35 -7.07 0.36 5.25
CA ALA A 35 -7.80 0.16 6.52
C ALA A 35 -8.48 -1.22 6.63
N LEU A 36 -8.83 -1.84 5.48
CA LEU A 36 -9.34 -3.22 5.41
C LEU A 36 -8.24 -4.29 5.53
N GLY A 37 -6.97 -3.92 5.38
CA GLY A 37 -5.81 -4.81 5.56
C GLY A 37 -5.04 -5.12 4.28
N PHE A 38 -5.33 -4.44 3.17
CA PHE A 38 -4.63 -4.68 1.91
C PHE A 38 -3.31 -3.92 1.83
N HIS A 39 -2.25 -4.61 1.45
CA HIS A 39 -0.97 -4.01 1.08
C HIS A 39 -1.03 -3.42 -0.33
N HIS A 40 0.00 -2.68 -0.74
CA HIS A 40 0.16 -2.37 -2.16
C HIS A 40 0.41 -3.64 -2.97
N GLU A 41 -0.10 -3.69 -4.20
CA GLU A 41 0.01 -4.90 -5.04
C GLU A 41 1.47 -5.22 -5.40
N HIS A 42 2.29 -4.21 -5.65
CA HIS A 42 3.70 -4.38 -6.04
C HIS A 42 4.61 -4.88 -4.90
N VAL A 43 4.07 -5.05 -3.70
CA VAL A 43 4.76 -5.69 -2.56
C VAL A 43 4.22 -7.08 -2.24
N ARG A 44 3.37 -7.68 -3.08
CA ARG A 44 2.97 -9.07 -2.88
C ARG A 44 4.17 -10.02 -2.79
N SER A 45 4.00 -11.10 -2.03
CA SER A 45 5.01 -12.14 -1.84
C SER A 45 5.45 -12.85 -3.13
N ASP A 46 4.64 -12.79 -4.18
CA ASP A 46 4.87 -13.36 -5.52
C ASP A 46 5.14 -12.31 -6.60
N ARG A 47 5.32 -11.02 -6.24
CA ARG A 47 5.42 -9.94 -7.25
C ARG A 47 6.56 -10.13 -8.25
N ASP A 48 7.65 -10.78 -7.85
CA ASP A 48 8.83 -11.01 -8.71
C ASP A 48 8.51 -11.92 -9.92
N ASP A 49 7.38 -12.64 -9.91
CA ASP A 49 6.88 -13.40 -11.07
C ASP A 49 6.18 -12.51 -12.11
N HIS A 50 5.90 -11.25 -11.78
CA HIS A 50 5.08 -10.34 -12.60
C HIS A 50 5.77 -9.02 -12.94
N VAL A 51 6.58 -8.48 -12.02
CA VAL A 51 7.25 -7.19 -12.18
C VAL A 51 8.67 -7.23 -11.63
N GLU A 52 9.57 -6.49 -12.28
CA GLU A 52 10.92 -6.23 -11.79
C GLU A 52 10.98 -4.81 -11.23
N ILE A 53 11.53 -4.66 -10.01
CA ILE A 53 11.81 -3.35 -9.44
C ILE A 53 13.25 -2.96 -9.75
N ASN A 54 13.41 -1.90 -10.54
CA ASN A 54 14.72 -1.29 -10.76
C ASN A 54 15.10 -0.43 -9.54
N PHE A 55 15.78 -1.03 -8.57
CA PHE A 55 16.16 -0.38 -7.30
C PHE A 55 17.10 0.81 -7.48
N ASP A 56 17.93 0.83 -8.53
CA ASP A 56 18.85 1.95 -8.81
C ASP A 56 18.13 3.25 -9.17
N ASN A 57 16.87 3.15 -9.62
CA ASN A 57 16.02 4.29 -9.94
C ASN A 57 15.16 4.77 -8.77
N ILE A 58 15.24 4.12 -7.60
CA ILE A 58 14.47 4.52 -6.42
C ILE A 58 15.17 5.70 -5.73
N GLN A 59 14.38 6.66 -5.25
CA GLN A 59 14.91 7.75 -4.43
C GLN A 59 15.63 7.19 -3.19
N PRO A 60 16.88 7.59 -2.91
CA PRO A 60 17.64 7.06 -1.78
C PRO A 60 16.88 7.14 -0.45
N GLY A 61 16.79 6.01 0.26
CA GLY A 61 16.07 5.87 1.53
C GLY A 61 14.60 5.44 1.39
N MET A 62 14.06 5.36 0.17
CA MET A 62 12.67 4.97 -0.11
C MET A 62 12.52 3.52 -0.57
N GLU A 63 13.60 2.74 -0.59
CA GLU A 63 13.65 1.36 -1.07
C GLU A 63 12.72 0.43 -0.28
N HIS A 64 12.48 0.74 1.00
CA HIS A 64 11.57 0.00 1.87
C HIS A 64 10.12 -0.06 1.35
N ASN A 65 9.69 0.91 0.54
CA ASN A 65 8.33 0.93 -0.05
C ASN A 65 8.13 -0.12 -1.17
N PHE A 66 9.21 -0.78 -1.59
CA PHE A 66 9.23 -1.76 -2.68
C PHE A 66 9.70 -3.14 -2.23
N GLN A 67 9.97 -3.32 -0.94
CA GLN A 67 10.29 -4.62 -0.36
C GLN A 67 9.05 -5.52 -0.34
N LEU A 68 9.25 -6.82 -0.56
CA LEU A 68 8.17 -7.80 -0.47
C LEU A 68 7.55 -7.80 0.92
N SER A 69 6.23 -7.89 0.97
CA SER A 69 5.43 -8.09 2.17
C SER A 69 4.97 -9.56 2.23
N PRO A 70 4.87 -10.15 3.43
CA PRO A 70 4.29 -11.49 3.60
C PRO A 70 2.77 -11.41 3.45
N THR A 71 2.30 -11.32 2.21
CA THR A 71 0.88 -11.16 1.88
C THR A 71 0.13 -12.49 1.89
N ASN A 72 -1.11 -12.47 2.38
CA ASN A 72 -2.10 -13.49 2.05
C ASN A 72 -2.78 -13.07 0.75
N ASN A 73 -2.42 -13.73 -0.37
CA ASN A 73 -2.93 -13.38 -1.70
C ASN A 73 -4.38 -13.83 -1.92
N LEU A 74 -5.07 -14.38 -0.92
CA LEU A 74 -6.48 -14.80 -0.98
C LEU A 74 -6.78 -15.80 -2.10
N GLY A 75 -5.78 -16.57 -2.54
CA GLY A 75 -5.88 -17.49 -3.67
C GLY A 75 -6.06 -16.78 -5.03
N THR A 76 -5.74 -15.49 -5.10
CA THR A 76 -5.65 -14.78 -6.38
C THR A 76 -4.39 -15.22 -7.13
N PRO A 77 -4.48 -15.37 -8.46
CA PRO A 77 -3.34 -15.75 -9.30
C PRO A 77 -2.25 -14.67 -9.30
#